data_AF-A0A7R8WLQ7-F1
#
_entry.id   AF-A0A7R8WLQ7-F1
#
_cell.length_a   1.000
_cell.length_b   1.000
_cell.length_c   1.000
_cell.angle_alpha   90.00
_cell.angle_beta   90.00
_cell.angle_gamma   90.00
#
_symmetry.space_group_name_H-M   'P 1'
#
loop_
_entity.id
_entity.type
_entity.pdbx_description
1 polymer ?
#
loop_
_entity_poly.entity_id
_entity_poly.type
_entity_poly.pdbx_seq_one_letter_code
_entity_poly.pdbx_strand_id
1 'polypeptide(L)'
;MWGRRGDEKELCDEDAFDFCPANVNAAPVENLGQIVFGERIQLSLYDIEFLKNEECKLLCQPKKYQAAHDANLARLINGILLNYYHHWIVDNMPVRWCFSVGSLRQCKNGFPMGCYVNSNHEINVPCAVSSQMLMKLADTFIYYNHVDLNISYHSGEGEEWGERFSDPTRGGRIVSVRVSPRSISHESADNLNCGGDRPLLTFGPKTLPPGSQIIYTYSVNFVVRAGVALE
;
A
#
# COMPACT_ATOMS: atom_id res chain seq x y z
N MET A 1 33.39 -25.03 -17.53
CA MET A 1 32.50 -25.06 -18.71
C MET A 1 31.26 -25.86 -18.32
N TRP A 2 30.06 -25.46 -18.79
CA TRP A 2 28.70 -25.65 -18.20
C TRP A 2 28.39 -24.62 -17.07
N GLY A 3 27.44 -23.68 -17.14
CA GLY A 3 26.55 -23.19 -18.21
C GLY A 3 25.09 -22.94 -17.75
N ARG A 4 24.75 -21.68 -17.39
CA ARG A 4 23.41 -21.02 -17.20
C ARG A 4 22.50 -21.53 -16.04
N ARG A 5 21.74 -20.69 -15.32
CA ARG A 5 20.64 -19.79 -15.77
C ARG A 5 20.48 -18.60 -14.80
N GLY A 6 20.25 -17.41 -15.34
CA GLY A 6 20.13 -16.15 -14.60
C GLY A 6 18.78 -15.94 -13.90
N ASP A 7 18.74 -14.81 -13.21
CA ASP A 7 17.57 -14.00 -12.85
C ASP A 7 16.68 -14.51 -11.70
N GLU A 8 17.02 -14.10 -10.47
CA GLU A 8 16.04 -14.04 -9.36
C GLU A 8 16.43 -13.08 -8.20
N LYS A 9 17.60 -12.42 -8.26
CA LYS A 9 18.12 -11.60 -7.14
C LYS A 9 17.94 -10.08 -7.26
N GLU A 10 17.38 -9.58 -8.35
CA GLU A 10 17.35 -8.14 -8.64
C GLU A 10 15.96 -7.47 -8.49
N LEU A 11 14.93 -8.21 -8.09
CA LEU A 11 13.55 -7.69 -7.98
C LEU A 11 13.06 -7.44 -6.54
N CYS A 12 13.87 -7.69 -5.51
CA CYS A 12 13.43 -7.68 -4.11
C CYS A 12 13.89 -6.47 -3.29
N ASP A 13 14.31 -5.36 -3.92
CA ASP A 13 14.53 -4.11 -3.18
C ASP A 13 13.41 -3.12 -3.51
N GLU A 14 12.75 -2.58 -2.48
CA GLU A 14 11.88 -1.40 -2.64
C GLU A 14 12.68 -0.20 -3.21
N ASP A 15 14.02 -0.22 -3.10
CA ASP A 15 14.96 0.71 -3.75
C ASP A 15 14.99 0.61 -5.29
N ALA A 16 14.46 -0.49 -5.87
CA ALA A 16 14.40 -0.65 -7.33
C ALA A 16 13.30 0.23 -7.96
N PHE A 17 12.26 0.57 -7.19
CA PHE A 17 11.13 1.40 -7.62
C PHE A 17 11.23 2.80 -7.04
N ASP A 18 10.72 3.80 -7.75
CA ASP A 18 10.71 5.20 -7.28
C ASP A 18 9.54 5.47 -6.31
N PHE A 19 9.48 4.66 -5.24
CA PHE A 19 8.58 4.86 -4.12
C PHE A 19 9.10 5.99 -3.21
N CYS A 20 8.50 6.14 -2.04
CA CYS A 20 8.89 7.10 -1.00
C CYS A 20 9.82 6.42 0.04
N PRO A 21 11.15 6.27 -0.20
CA PRO A 21 12.04 5.60 0.75
C PRO A 21 12.25 6.43 2.01
N ALA A 22 12.27 5.77 3.17
CA ALA A 22 12.75 6.39 4.40
C ALA A 22 14.29 6.45 4.41
N ASN A 23 14.87 7.36 5.20
CA ASN A 23 16.33 7.46 5.31
C ASN A 23 16.89 6.15 5.90
N VAL A 24 17.75 5.48 5.13
CA VAL A 24 18.29 4.11 5.37
C VAL A 24 19.10 4.00 6.67
N ASN A 25 19.50 5.11 7.28
CA ASN A 25 20.38 5.13 8.46
C ASN A 25 19.73 4.71 9.78
N ALA A 26 18.44 4.35 9.79
CA ALA A 26 17.69 3.94 10.98
C ALA A 26 17.05 2.55 10.82
N ALA A 27 17.76 1.58 10.24
CA ALA A 27 17.26 0.20 10.17
C ALA A 27 16.87 -0.31 11.58
N PRO A 28 15.69 -0.93 11.77
CA PRO A 28 15.25 -1.42 13.06
C PRO A 28 16.24 -2.43 13.64
N VAL A 29 16.29 -2.53 14.97
CA VAL A 29 17.09 -3.56 15.66
C VAL A 29 16.45 -4.92 15.37
N GLU A 30 17.06 -5.69 14.47
CA GLU A 30 16.52 -6.99 14.04
C GLU A 30 16.67 -8.06 15.13
N ASN A 31 15.65 -8.89 15.28
CA ASN A 31 15.71 -10.06 16.16
C ASN A 31 16.55 -11.15 15.48
N LEU A 32 17.31 -11.94 16.26
CA LEU A 32 18.19 -13.01 15.73
C LEU A 32 17.51 -13.98 14.74
N GLY A 33 16.20 -14.21 14.87
CA GLY A 33 15.42 -15.00 13.92
C GLY A 33 15.30 -14.35 12.52
N GLN A 34 15.11 -13.02 12.44
CA GLN A 34 14.95 -12.30 11.17
C GLN A 34 16.25 -12.30 10.34
N ILE A 35 17.39 -12.22 11.01
CA ILE A 35 18.73 -12.32 10.40
C ILE A 35 18.96 -13.71 9.79
N VAL A 36 18.50 -14.76 10.48
CA VAL A 36 18.68 -16.16 10.04
C VAL A 36 17.78 -16.52 8.85
N PHE A 37 16.62 -15.87 8.71
CA PHE A 37 15.71 -16.08 7.57
C PHE A 37 15.91 -15.09 6.41
N GLY A 38 16.75 -14.06 6.59
CA GLY A 38 17.08 -13.09 5.53
C GLY A 38 15.95 -12.13 5.17
N GLU A 39 14.94 -11.99 6.03
CA GLU A 39 13.87 -11.00 5.85
C GLU A 39 14.38 -9.62 6.26
N ARG A 40 14.55 -8.72 5.29
CA ARG A 40 14.94 -7.33 5.55
C ARG A 40 13.69 -6.48 5.70
N ILE A 41 13.46 -5.94 6.90
CA ILE A 41 12.37 -4.99 7.13
C ILE A 41 12.92 -3.57 6.95
N GLN A 42 12.37 -2.86 5.96
CA GLN A 42 12.70 -1.46 5.71
C GLN A 42 11.67 -0.53 6.37
N LEU A 43 12.15 0.59 6.91
CA LEU A 43 11.25 1.64 7.41
C LEU A 43 10.58 2.34 6.24
N SER A 44 9.32 2.72 6.42
CA SER A 44 8.56 3.51 5.45
C SER A 44 8.36 4.94 5.97
N LEU A 45 7.98 5.86 5.08
CA LEU A 45 7.67 7.26 5.44
C LEU A 45 6.25 7.45 6.01
N TYR A 46 5.49 6.37 6.23
CA TYR A 46 4.17 6.44 6.83
C TYR A 46 4.28 6.75 8.32
N ASP A 47 3.92 7.98 8.67
CA ASP A 47 3.91 8.46 10.04
C ASP A 47 2.51 8.26 10.64
N ILE A 48 2.40 7.27 11.52
CA ILE A 48 1.15 6.82 12.14
C ILE A 48 1.25 6.99 13.65
N GLU A 49 0.45 7.90 14.20
CA GLU A 49 0.30 8.06 15.64
C GLU A 49 -0.93 7.28 16.12
N PHE A 50 -0.78 6.49 17.18
CA PHE A 50 -1.89 5.68 17.70
C PHE A 50 -3.09 6.55 18.13
N LEU A 51 -4.30 6.14 17.76
CA LEU A 51 -5.57 6.86 17.97
C LEU A 51 -5.70 8.20 17.24
N LYS A 52 -4.76 8.54 16.35
CA LYS A 52 -4.85 9.74 15.53
C LYS A 52 -5.30 9.35 14.12
N ASN A 53 -6.56 9.64 13.82
CA ASN A 53 -7.05 9.47 12.45
C ASN A 53 -6.45 10.56 11.56
N GLU A 54 -5.99 10.15 10.39
CA GLU A 54 -5.40 11.03 9.39
C GLU A 54 -6.15 10.80 8.07
N GLU A 55 -6.46 11.86 7.34
CA GLU A 55 -7.18 11.77 6.06
C GLU A 55 -6.35 12.42 4.97
N CYS A 56 -6.08 11.68 3.89
CA CYS A 56 -5.42 12.21 2.69
C CYS A 56 -4.08 12.92 2.96
N LYS A 57 -3.27 12.41 3.89
CA LYS A 57 -1.95 12.97 4.24
C LYS A 57 -0.94 12.71 3.12
N LEU A 58 -0.14 13.71 2.78
CA LEU A 58 0.96 13.59 1.82
C LEU A 58 2.04 12.67 2.39
N LEU A 59 2.50 11.69 1.62
CA LEU A 59 3.54 10.76 2.06
C LEU A 59 4.96 11.31 1.84
N CYS A 60 5.22 11.81 0.62
CA CYS A 60 6.52 12.37 0.27
C CYS A 60 6.40 13.38 -0.88
N GLN A 61 7.54 13.99 -1.26
CA GLN A 61 7.59 14.92 -2.38
C GLN A 61 7.09 14.26 -3.69
N PRO A 62 6.28 14.95 -4.50
CA PRO A 62 5.74 14.39 -5.74
C PRO A 62 6.83 13.84 -6.66
N LYS A 63 6.63 12.61 -7.14
CA LYS A 63 7.55 11.95 -8.06
C LYS A 63 7.28 12.43 -9.48
N LYS A 64 8.25 13.08 -10.10
CA LYS A 64 8.14 13.63 -11.45
C LYS A 64 8.78 12.68 -12.44
N TYR A 65 8.06 12.37 -13.52
CA TYR A 65 8.55 11.49 -14.57
C TYR A 65 8.76 12.30 -15.85
N GLN A 66 9.88 12.08 -16.52
CA GLN A 66 10.09 12.65 -17.85
C GLN A 66 9.24 11.90 -18.89
N ALA A 67 8.80 12.58 -19.93
CA ALA A 67 7.93 11.95 -20.93
C ALA A 67 8.63 10.82 -21.70
N ALA A 68 7.83 9.83 -22.09
CA ALA A 68 8.08 8.76 -23.06
C ALA A 68 9.20 7.73 -22.76
N HIS A 69 10.26 8.05 -22.01
CA HIS A 69 11.42 7.16 -21.80
C HIS A 69 11.98 7.16 -20.37
N ASP A 70 11.15 7.51 -19.38
CA ASP A 70 11.56 7.47 -17.99
C ASP A 70 11.72 6.02 -17.50
N ALA A 71 12.94 5.65 -17.12
CA ALA A 71 13.26 4.30 -16.67
C ALA A 71 12.49 3.91 -15.40
N ASN A 72 12.18 4.87 -14.51
CA ASN A 72 11.42 4.60 -13.30
C ASN A 72 9.95 4.33 -13.63
N LEU A 73 9.37 5.05 -14.59
CA LEU A 73 8.02 4.75 -15.08
C LEU A 73 7.95 3.36 -15.72
N ALA A 74 8.92 3.01 -16.55
CA ALA A 74 8.99 1.68 -17.16
C ALA A 74 9.08 0.58 -16.10
N ARG A 75 9.83 0.81 -15.01
CA ARG A 75 9.88 -0.11 -13.87
C ARG A 75 8.52 -0.24 -13.19
N LEU A 76 7.82 0.86 -12.90
CA LEU A 76 6.47 0.80 -12.32
C LEU A 76 5.49 0.00 -13.18
N ILE A 77 5.47 0.25 -14.49
CA ILE A 77 4.64 -0.52 -15.44
C ILE A 77 4.98 -2.01 -15.39
N ASN A 78 6.28 -2.35 -15.43
CA ASN A 78 6.73 -3.73 -15.32
C ASN A 78 6.35 -4.36 -13.98
N GLY A 79 6.42 -3.61 -12.88
CA GLY A 79 5.99 -4.07 -11.56
C GLY A 79 4.50 -4.43 -11.53
N ILE A 80 3.64 -3.65 -12.19
CA ILE A 80 2.21 -3.97 -12.32
C ILE A 80 2.04 -5.25 -13.16
N LEU A 81 2.74 -5.35 -14.30
CA LEU A 81 2.65 -6.54 -15.18
C LEU A 81 3.12 -7.82 -14.49
N LEU A 82 4.15 -7.72 -13.66
CA LEU A 82 4.71 -8.83 -12.89
C LEU A 82 3.95 -9.08 -11.58
N ASN A 83 2.83 -8.37 -11.34
CA ASN A 83 2.01 -8.49 -10.13
C ASN A 83 2.84 -8.33 -8.85
N TYR A 84 3.65 -7.27 -8.78
CA TYR A 84 4.41 -6.95 -7.56
C TYR A 84 3.48 -6.55 -6.41
N TYR A 85 3.73 -7.09 -5.22
CA TYR A 85 2.96 -6.84 -4.00
C TYR A 85 3.82 -6.14 -2.95
N HIS A 86 3.24 -5.13 -2.32
CA HIS A 86 3.77 -4.56 -1.10
C HIS A 86 3.45 -5.45 0.09
N HIS A 87 4.46 -5.87 0.84
CA HIS A 87 4.31 -6.64 2.08
C HIS A 87 4.68 -5.78 3.27
N TRP A 88 3.67 -5.20 3.93
CA TRP A 88 3.87 -4.30 5.07
C TRP A 88 3.52 -4.95 6.40
N ILE A 89 4.17 -4.46 7.46
CA ILE A 89 3.94 -4.84 8.84
C ILE A 89 3.76 -3.56 9.65
N VAL A 90 2.73 -3.52 10.50
CA VAL A 90 2.47 -2.42 11.44
C VAL A 90 2.26 -3.04 12.82
N ASP A 91 3.08 -2.66 13.80
CA ASP A 91 3.07 -3.23 15.16
C ASP A 91 3.06 -4.78 15.16
N ASN A 92 3.99 -5.37 14.41
CA ASN A 92 4.11 -6.82 14.22
C ASN A 92 2.87 -7.51 13.60
N MET A 93 1.90 -6.74 13.08
CA MET A 93 0.73 -7.26 12.39
C MET A 93 0.90 -7.10 10.88
N PRO A 94 0.72 -8.18 10.09
CA PRO A 94 0.77 -8.08 8.63
C PRO A 94 -0.39 -7.24 8.13
N VAL A 95 -0.10 -6.31 7.24
CA VAL A 95 -1.10 -5.53 6.53
C VAL A 95 -1.79 -6.44 5.51
N ARG A 96 -3.12 -6.49 5.56
CA ARG A 96 -3.92 -7.36 4.70
C ARG A 96 -4.83 -6.57 3.77
N TRP A 97 -4.87 -6.96 2.52
CA TRP A 97 -5.86 -6.47 1.57
C TRP A 97 -6.96 -7.49 1.39
N CYS A 98 -8.20 -7.03 1.51
CA CYS A 98 -9.38 -7.87 1.34
C CYS A 98 -10.18 -7.41 0.12
N PHE A 99 -10.49 -8.34 -0.77
CA PHE A 99 -11.21 -8.10 -2.02
C PHE A 99 -12.28 -9.18 -2.23
N SER A 100 -13.28 -8.87 -3.05
CA SER A 100 -14.37 -9.80 -3.37
C SER A 100 -14.08 -10.53 -4.68
N VAL A 101 -14.22 -11.85 -4.68
CA VAL A 101 -14.16 -12.71 -5.87
C VAL A 101 -15.52 -13.40 -5.98
N GLY A 102 -16.38 -12.88 -6.86
CA GLY A 102 -17.80 -13.26 -6.88
C GLY A 102 -18.48 -12.89 -5.56
N SER A 103 -19.08 -13.87 -4.89
CA SER A 103 -19.73 -13.69 -3.58
C SER A 103 -18.79 -13.89 -2.39
N LEU A 104 -17.57 -14.40 -2.60
CA LEU A 104 -16.64 -14.70 -1.52
C LEU A 104 -15.68 -13.54 -1.27
N ARG A 105 -15.56 -13.15 0.00
CA ARG A 105 -14.53 -12.19 0.43
C ARG A 105 -13.25 -12.95 0.74
N GLN A 106 -12.17 -12.60 0.04
CA GLN A 106 -10.83 -13.13 0.28
C GLN A 106 -9.95 -12.04 0.88
N CYS A 107 -8.98 -12.43 1.71
CA CYS A 107 -7.97 -11.52 2.25
C CYS A 107 -6.59 -12.13 2.02
N LYS A 108 -5.65 -11.33 1.52
CA LYS A 108 -4.25 -11.71 1.33
C LYS A 108 -3.34 -10.77 2.11
N ASN A 109 -2.18 -11.29 2.51
CA ASN A 109 -1.12 -10.44 3.07
C ASN A 109 -0.52 -9.61 1.94
N GLY A 110 -0.32 -8.32 2.21
CA GLY A 110 0.12 -7.37 1.22
C GLY A 110 -0.95 -6.97 0.20
N PHE A 111 -0.57 -6.08 -0.71
CA PHE A 111 -1.46 -5.53 -1.74
C PHE A 111 -0.67 -5.19 -3.00
N PRO A 112 -1.26 -5.29 -4.19
CA PRO A 112 -0.57 -5.01 -5.45
C PRO A 112 -0.27 -3.50 -5.58
N MET A 113 0.77 -3.15 -6.33
CA MET A 113 1.06 -1.75 -6.66
C MET A 113 0.05 -1.11 -7.64
N GLY A 114 -0.72 -1.93 -8.35
CA GLY A 114 -1.67 -1.50 -9.36
C GLY A 114 -2.33 -2.69 -10.04
N CYS A 115 -3.11 -2.43 -11.07
CA CYS A 115 -3.64 -3.47 -11.94
C CYS A 115 -3.65 -3.02 -13.41
N TYR A 116 -3.68 -3.99 -14.31
CA TYR A 116 -3.72 -3.77 -15.75
C TYR A 116 -4.99 -4.38 -16.33
N VAL A 117 -5.72 -3.56 -17.10
CA VAL A 117 -6.92 -3.95 -17.83
C VAL A 117 -6.54 -4.06 -19.30
N ASN A 118 -6.59 -5.27 -19.87
CA ASN A 118 -6.24 -5.48 -21.27
C ASN A 118 -7.37 -5.01 -22.21
N SER A 119 -7.15 -5.11 -23.52
CA SER A 119 -8.16 -4.72 -24.53
C SER A 119 -9.44 -5.54 -24.50
N ASN A 120 -9.42 -6.73 -23.88
CA ASN A 120 -10.58 -7.60 -23.70
C ASN A 120 -11.32 -7.35 -22.37
N HIS A 121 -10.96 -6.30 -21.63
CA HIS A 121 -11.45 -6.00 -20.27
C HIS A 121 -11.11 -7.07 -19.21
N GLU A 122 -10.11 -7.90 -19.48
CA GLU A 122 -9.60 -8.88 -18.52
C GLU A 122 -8.52 -8.22 -17.65
N ILE A 123 -8.43 -8.66 -16.39
CA ILE A 123 -7.53 -8.09 -15.38
C ILE A 123 -6.48 -9.12 -14.95
N ASN A 124 -5.25 -8.66 -14.75
CA ASN A 124 -4.14 -9.50 -14.27
C ASN A 124 -4.25 -9.86 -12.78
N VAL A 125 -4.78 -8.94 -11.97
CA VAL A 125 -5.08 -9.09 -10.55
C VAL A 125 -6.43 -8.44 -10.25
N PRO A 126 -7.11 -8.80 -9.14
CA PRO A 126 -8.31 -8.08 -8.72
C PRO A 126 -8.04 -6.57 -8.64
N CYS A 127 -8.81 -5.77 -9.36
CA CYS A 127 -8.65 -4.32 -9.31
C CYS A 127 -9.53 -3.73 -8.20
N ALA A 128 -9.03 -2.74 -7.47
CA ALA A 128 -9.78 -1.99 -6.46
C ALA A 128 -10.69 -0.92 -7.08
N VAL A 129 -11.40 -1.27 -8.16
CA VAL A 129 -12.33 -0.39 -8.88
C VAL A 129 -13.63 -1.14 -9.20
N SER A 130 -14.71 -0.41 -9.44
CA SER A 130 -16.01 -1.03 -9.72
C SER A 130 -16.02 -1.72 -11.09
N SER A 131 -16.84 -2.78 -11.23
CA SER A 131 -16.98 -3.50 -12.51
C SER A 131 -17.46 -2.60 -13.65
N GLN A 132 -18.30 -1.60 -13.36
CA GLN A 132 -18.76 -0.62 -14.35
C GLN A 132 -17.61 0.27 -14.86
N MET A 133 -16.65 0.59 -13.99
CA MET A 133 -15.48 1.37 -14.36
C MET A 133 -14.50 0.53 -15.17
N LEU A 134 -14.28 -0.74 -14.80
CA LEU A 134 -13.44 -1.67 -15.57
C LEU A 134 -13.90 -1.82 -17.03
N MET A 135 -15.21 -1.88 -17.28
CA MET A 135 -15.77 -1.97 -18.63
C MET A 135 -15.52 -0.73 -19.50
N LYS A 136 -15.15 0.42 -18.90
CA LYS A 136 -14.81 1.65 -19.63
C LYS A 136 -13.31 1.76 -19.95
N LEU A 137 -12.50 0.86 -19.39
CA LEU A 137 -11.05 0.86 -19.53
C LEU A 137 -10.65 -0.26 -20.48
N ALA A 138 -9.71 0.02 -21.38
CA ALA A 138 -9.13 -0.95 -22.28
C ALA A 138 -7.66 -0.59 -22.47
N ASP A 139 -6.78 -1.59 -22.41
CA ASP A 139 -5.33 -1.41 -22.54
C ASP A 139 -4.79 -0.32 -21.59
N THR A 140 -5.19 -0.40 -20.32
CA THR A 140 -5.00 0.67 -19.33
C THR A 140 -4.38 0.12 -18.04
N PHE A 141 -3.34 0.79 -17.57
CA PHE A 141 -2.74 0.58 -16.25
C PHE A 141 -3.43 1.49 -15.23
N ILE A 142 -3.81 0.93 -14.09
CA ILE A 142 -4.35 1.65 -12.94
C ILE A 142 -3.31 1.56 -11.83
N TYR A 143 -2.77 2.70 -11.40
CA TYR A 143 -1.73 2.75 -10.38
C TYR A 143 -2.28 3.15 -9.01
N TYR A 144 -1.89 2.44 -7.95
CA TYR A 144 -2.34 2.73 -6.60
C TYR A 144 -1.33 3.62 -5.86
N ASN A 145 -1.65 4.91 -5.82
CA ASN A 145 -0.85 5.94 -5.14
C ASN A 145 -1.50 6.44 -3.84
N HIS A 146 -2.64 5.86 -3.44
CA HIS A 146 -3.29 6.13 -2.16
C HIS A 146 -3.60 4.84 -1.42
N VAL A 147 -3.47 4.84 -0.09
CA VAL A 147 -3.87 3.72 0.76
C VAL A 147 -4.70 4.19 1.94
N ASP A 148 -5.81 3.51 2.20
CA ASP A 148 -6.57 3.67 3.45
C ASP A 148 -6.22 2.52 4.40
N LEU A 149 -5.53 2.85 5.49
CA LEU A 149 -5.18 1.92 6.56
C LEU A 149 -6.28 1.93 7.62
N ASN A 150 -6.99 0.81 7.74
CA ASN A 150 -7.97 0.58 8.78
C ASN A 150 -7.36 -0.31 9.86
N ILE A 151 -6.98 0.31 10.98
CA ILE A 151 -6.32 -0.34 12.11
C ILE A 151 -7.38 -0.64 13.16
N SER A 152 -7.68 -1.91 13.36
CA SER A 152 -8.56 -2.34 14.44
C SER A 152 -7.75 -2.64 15.70
N TYR A 153 -8.25 -2.21 16.87
CA TYR A 153 -7.58 -2.39 18.15
C TYR A 153 -8.59 -2.70 19.27
N HIS A 154 -8.13 -3.32 20.35
CA HIS A 154 -8.87 -3.43 21.61
C HIS A 154 -8.42 -2.29 22.53
N SER A 155 -9.38 -1.58 23.13
CA SER A 155 -9.08 -0.52 24.11
C SER A 155 -8.59 -1.14 25.42
N GLY A 156 -7.64 -0.47 26.09
CA GLY A 156 -7.27 -0.81 27.47
C GLY A 156 -8.23 -0.23 28.51
N GLU A 157 -9.16 0.63 28.12
CA GLU A 157 -10.13 1.22 29.04
C GLU A 157 -11.05 0.15 29.64
N GLY A 158 -11.06 0.04 30.97
CA GLY A 158 -11.87 -0.93 31.71
C GLY A 158 -11.29 -2.35 31.77
N GLU A 159 -10.07 -2.56 31.26
CA GLU A 159 -9.39 -3.85 31.24
C GLU A 159 -8.22 -3.89 32.22
N GLU A 160 -8.00 -5.03 32.91
CA GLU A 160 -6.90 -5.20 33.88
C GLU A 160 -5.52 -4.98 33.26
N TRP A 161 -5.34 -5.37 31.99
CA TRP A 161 -4.09 -5.13 31.26
C TRP A 161 -3.91 -3.66 30.85
N GLY A 162 -5.01 -2.89 30.81
CA GLY A 162 -5.02 -1.47 30.48
C GLY A 162 -4.53 -0.57 31.60
N GLU A 163 -4.60 -1.02 32.86
CA GLU A 163 -4.05 -0.33 34.03
C GLU A 163 -2.52 -0.18 33.99
N ARG A 164 -1.85 -0.93 33.09
CA ARG A 164 -0.40 -0.83 32.84
C ARG A 164 -0.02 0.41 32.04
N PHE A 165 -0.97 1.06 31.37
CA PHE A 165 -0.74 2.31 30.68
C PHE A 165 -0.96 3.48 31.63
N SER A 166 -0.13 4.51 31.53
CA SER A 166 -0.27 5.75 32.32
C SER A 166 -1.62 6.44 32.08
N ASP A 167 -2.25 6.17 30.93
CA ASP A 167 -3.62 6.55 30.59
C ASP A 167 -4.30 5.38 29.86
N PRO A 168 -5.22 4.64 30.52
CA PRO A 168 -5.93 3.49 29.93
C PRO A 168 -6.79 3.86 28.72
N THR A 169 -7.23 5.13 28.62
CA THR A 169 -8.04 5.62 27.48
C THR A 169 -7.19 5.84 26.22
N ARG A 170 -5.87 5.89 26.39
CA ARG A 170 -4.89 6.10 25.30
C ARG A 170 -4.08 4.85 24.97
N GLY A 171 -4.28 3.77 25.72
CA GLY A 171 -3.65 2.47 25.50
C GLY A 171 -4.55 1.52 24.71
N GLY A 172 -3.96 0.71 23.84
CA GLY A 172 -4.70 -0.34 23.13
C GLY A 172 -3.80 -1.33 22.43
N ARG A 173 -4.34 -2.51 22.14
CA ARG A 173 -3.64 -3.58 21.42
C ARG A 173 -4.18 -3.69 20.00
N ILE A 174 -3.31 -3.53 19.00
CA ILE A 174 -3.71 -3.73 17.60
C ILE A 174 -4.06 -5.19 17.36
N VAL A 175 -5.22 -5.43 16.73
CA VAL A 175 -5.73 -6.78 16.42
C VAL A 175 -5.74 -7.09 14.94
N SER A 176 -5.84 -6.06 14.08
CA SER A 176 -5.73 -6.26 12.63
C SER A 176 -5.43 -4.96 11.92
N VAL A 177 -4.64 -5.04 10.87
CA VAL A 177 -4.40 -3.92 9.95
C VAL A 177 -4.90 -4.32 8.57
N ARG A 178 -5.84 -3.55 8.03
CA ARG A 178 -6.37 -3.74 6.69
C ARG A 178 -6.04 -2.55 5.81
N VAL A 179 -5.62 -2.81 4.59
CA VAL A 179 -5.38 -1.79 3.58
C VAL A 179 -6.45 -1.84 2.50
N SER A 180 -6.90 -0.68 2.09
CA SER A 180 -7.67 -0.47 0.87
C SER A 180 -6.83 0.39 -0.08
N PRO A 181 -6.17 -0.21 -1.09
CA PRO A 181 -5.45 0.57 -2.09
C PRO A 181 -6.44 1.31 -3.00
N ARG A 182 -6.11 2.55 -3.35
CA ARG A 182 -6.88 3.40 -4.25
C ARG A 182 -5.98 4.07 -5.28
N SER A 183 -6.56 4.33 -6.44
CA SER A 183 -5.95 5.09 -7.52
C SER A 183 -6.57 6.47 -7.57
N ILE A 184 -5.77 7.52 -7.39
CA ILE A 184 -6.24 8.89 -7.31
C ILE A 184 -5.35 9.78 -8.17
N SER A 185 -5.91 10.39 -9.20
CA SER A 185 -5.24 11.43 -9.97
C SER A 185 -5.34 12.75 -9.21
N HIS A 186 -4.31 13.02 -8.38
CA HIS A 186 -4.21 14.23 -7.59
C HIS A 186 -3.90 15.45 -8.45
N GLU A 187 -4.58 16.56 -8.20
CA GLU A 187 -4.36 17.83 -8.91
C GLU A 187 -3.07 18.52 -8.45
N SER A 188 -2.85 18.60 -7.13
CA SER A 188 -1.68 19.24 -6.52
C SER A 188 -1.38 18.64 -5.15
N ALA A 189 -0.11 18.65 -4.75
CA ALA A 189 0.32 18.25 -3.40
C ALA A 189 -0.06 19.28 -2.32
N ASP A 190 -0.34 20.54 -2.72
CA ASP A 190 -0.72 21.62 -1.79
C ASP A 190 -2.23 21.64 -1.49
N ASN A 191 -3.04 20.94 -2.29
CA ASN A 191 -4.49 20.88 -2.15
C ASN A 191 -4.96 19.45 -2.36
N LEU A 192 -4.58 18.57 -1.42
CA LEU A 192 -4.91 17.16 -1.47
C LEU A 192 -6.39 16.93 -1.18
N ASN A 193 -7.01 16.09 -2.00
CA ASN A 193 -8.37 15.64 -1.78
C ASN A 193 -8.51 14.20 -2.27
N CYS A 194 -8.82 13.31 -1.33
CA CYS A 194 -8.95 11.87 -1.56
C CYS A 194 -10.40 11.41 -1.52
N GLY A 195 -11.34 12.27 -1.93
CA GLY A 195 -12.77 11.93 -2.06
C GLY A 195 -13.01 10.74 -3.00
N GLY A 196 -14.14 10.08 -2.83
CA GLY A 196 -14.48 8.86 -3.59
C GLY A 196 -14.82 9.09 -5.07
N ASP A 197 -15.04 10.34 -5.48
CA ASP A 197 -15.37 10.77 -6.85
C ASP A 197 -14.14 11.14 -7.69
N ARG A 198 -12.94 11.03 -7.11
CA ARG A 198 -11.70 11.42 -7.78
C ARG A 198 -11.39 10.52 -8.97
N PRO A 199 -10.91 11.07 -10.09
CA PRO A 199 -10.51 10.28 -11.24
C PRO A 199 -9.34 9.36 -10.90
N LEU A 200 -9.30 8.19 -11.53
CA LEU A 200 -8.20 7.25 -11.36
C LEU A 200 -6.90 7.80 -11.96
N LEU A 201 -5.77 7.47 -11.35
CA LEU A 201 -4.45 7.66 -11.93
C LEU A 201 -4.16 6.50 -12.89
N THR A 202 -4.33 6.76 -14.19
CA THR A 202 -4.18 5.74 -15.23
C THR A 202 -3.10 6.07 -16.25
N PHE A 203 -2.47 5.03 -16.79
CA PHE A 203 -1.45 5.12 -17.83
C PHE A 203 -1.79 4.23 -19.01
N GLY A 204 -1.46 4.68 -20.22
CA GLY A 204 -1.40 3.79 -21.38
C GLY A 204 -0.11 2.94 -21.35
N PRO A 205 0.03 1.96 -22.26
CA PRO A 205 1.12 0.98 -22.19
C PRO A 205 2.56 1.52 -22.28
N LYS A 206 2.74 2.78 -22.69
CA LYS A 206 4.08 3.36 -22.90
C LYS A 206 4.25 4.80 -22.47
N THR A 207 3.23 5.44 -21.91
CA THR A 207 3.30 6.90 -21.69
C THR A 207 2.44 7.36 -20.54
N LEU A 208 3.09 8.08 -19.63
CA LEU A 208 2.51 9.17 -18.88
C LEU A 208 2.46 10.42 -19.77
N PRO A 209 1.47 11.31 -19.63
CA PRO A 209 1.56 12.64 -20.19
C PRO A 209 2.87 13.35 -19.79
N PRO A 210 3.52 14.11 -20.69
CA PRO A 210 4.70 14.88 -20.35
C PRO A 210 4.48 15.80 -19.14
N GLY A 211 5.39 15.76 -18.16
CA GLY A 211 5.29 16.56 -16.94
C GLY A 211 4.34 16.00 -15.88
N SER A 212 3.84 14.77 -16.07
CA SER A 212 3.06 14.10 -15.04
C SER A 212 3.88 13.82 -13.78
N GLN A 213 3.18 13.94 -12.65
CA GLN A 213 3.70 13.61 -11.34
C GLN A 213 2.79 12.56 -10.68
N ILE A 214 3.41 11.68 -9.90
CA ILE A 214 2.69 10.77 -9.01
C ILE A 214 2.81 11.33 -7.60
N ILE A 215 1.67 11.61 -7.00
CA ILE A 215 1.56 12.11 -5.63
C ILE A 215 1.10 10.93 -4.77
N TYR A 216 1.90 10.57 -3.76
CA TYR A 216 1.57 9.49 -2.83
C TYR A 216 0.90 10.05 -1.59
N THR A 217 -0.19 9.42 -1.19
CA THR A 217 -1.01 9.87 -0.06
C THR A 217 -1.52 8.69 0.75
N TYR A 218 -1.95 8.94 1.98
CA TYR A 218 -2.52 7.90 2.82
C TYR A 218 -3.56 8.44 3.79
N SER A 219 -4.42 7.55 4.24
CA SER A 219 -5.37 7.81 5.31
C SER A 219 -5.23 6.71 6.37
N VAL A 220 -5.41 7.07 7.64
CA VAL A 220 -5.39 6.14 8.77
C VAL A 220 -6.68 6.28 9.55
N ASN A 221 -7.34 5.16 9.80
CA ASN A 221 -8.55 5.09 10.60
C ASN A 221 -8.41 4.01 11.68
N PHE A 222 -8.52 4.42 12.94
CA PHE A 222 -8.55 3.54 14.09
C PHE A 222 -9.99 3.13 14.41
N VAL A 223 -10.21 1.83 14.55
CA VAL A 223 -11.53 1.25 14.85
C VAL A 223 -11.43 0.40 16.10
N VAL A 224 -12.08 0.82 17.17
CA VAL A 224 -12.20 0.00 18.38
C VAL A 224 -13.02 -1.25 18.08
N ARG A 225 -12.52 -2.41 18.52
CA ARG A 225 -13.26 -3.67 18.55
C ARG A 225 -13.59 -3.94 20.00
N ALA A 226 -14.89 -4.01 20.32
CA ALA A 226 -15.33 -4.53 21.60
C ALA A 226 -14.83 -5.97 21.71
N GLY A 227 -14.19 -6.31 22.83
CA GLY A 227 -13.98 -7.71 23.18
C GLY A 227 -15.34 -8.40 23.16
N VAL A 228 -15.43 -9.57 22.53
CA VAL A 228 -16.57 -10.46 22.76
C VAL A 228 -16.56 -10.72 24.26
N ALA A 229 -17.55 -10.19 24.99
CA ALA A 229 -17.75 -10.56 26.37
C ALA A 229 -17.85 -12.09 26.39
N LEU A 230 -16.90 -12.73 27.05
CA LEU A 230 -16.96 -14.16 27.33
C LEU A 230 -18.11 -14.35 28.32
N GLU A 231 -19.26 -14.77 27.82
CA GLU A 231 -20.24 -15.55 28.58
C GLU A 231 -20.11 -17.03 28.19
#